data_AF-A0A963J367-F1
#
_entry.id   AF-A0A963J367-F1
#
_cell.length_a   1.000
_cell.length_b   1.000
_cell.length_c   1.000
_cell.angle_alpha   90.00
_cell.angle_beta   90.00
_cell.angle_gamma   90.00
#
_symmetry.space_group_name_H-M   'P 1'
#
loop_
_entity.id
_entity.type
_entity.pdbx_description
1 polymer ?
#
loop_
_entity_poly.entity_id
_entity_poly.type
_entity_poly.pdbx_seq_one_letter_code
_entity_poly.pdbx_strand_id
1 'polypeptide(L)'
;MPKSQIAVHVRPEYLMEQSDPDACLYSFAYTIEIANSGDASAQLISRHWIITDALGHVEEVKGLGVVGQQPLLQPGQAFEYTSGCRLRTATGTMRGSFHFVTEEGTPFEVPVERFYLDASDSDTPHVLH
;
A
#
# COMPACT_ATOMS: atom_id res chain seq x y z
N MET A 1 15.52 -6.81 17.46
CA MET A 1 14.29 -7.11 16.70
C MET A 1 14.70 -7.94 15.50
N PRO A 2 14.11 -9.13 15.26
CA PRO A 2 14.38 -9.84 14.01
C PRO A 2 13.97 -8.94 12.84
N LYS A 3 14.84 -8.84 11.85
CA LYS A 3 14.59 -8.07 10.63
C LYS A 3 13.40 -8.74 9.90
N SER A 4 12.37 -7.98 9.54
CA SER A 4 11.28 -8.53 8.72
C SER A 4 11.90 -9.11 7.45
N GLN A 5 11.64 -10.40 7.19
CA GLN A 5 12.11 -11.07 5.99
C GLN A 5 11.43 -10.49 4.73
N ILE A 6 10.26 -9.87 4.90
CA ILE A 6 9.53 -9.20 3.82
C ILE A 6 9.77 -7.69 3.91
N ALA A 7 10.24 -7.10 2.82
CA ALA A 7 10.33 -5.67 2.61
C ALA A 7 9.11 -5.19 1.82
N VAL A 8 8.55 -4.05 2.21
CA VAL A 8 7.42 -3.43 1.54
C VAL A 8 7.80 -2.01 1.14
N HIS A 9 7.66 -1.70 -0.13
CA HIS A 9 7.87 -0.37 -0.69
C HIS A 9 6.56 0.14 -1.29
N VAL A 10 6.19 1.37 -0.98
CA VAL A 10 4.93 1.98 -1.42
C VAL A 10 5.22 3.25 -2.20
N ARG A 11 4.56 3.39 -3.34
CA ARG A 11 4.59 4.57 -4.20
C ARG A 11 3.16 5.07 -4.41
N PRO A 12 2.70 6.08 -3.65
CA PRO A 12 1.41 6.71 -3.86
C PRO A 12 1.45 7.66 -5.06
N GLU A 13 0.32 7.85 -5.72
CA GLU A 13 0.14 8.74 -6.86
C GLU A 13 -1.26 9.35 -6.83
N TYR A 14 -1.34 10.67 -7.01
CA TYR A 14 -2.62 11.36 -7.19
C TYR A 14 -3.11 11.22 -8.63
N LEU A 15 -4.36 10.79 -8.81
CA LEU A 15 -4.97 10.59 -10.12
C LEU A 15 -5.88 11.77 -10.46
N MET A 16 -5.29 12.84 -11.01
CA MET A 16 -6.03 14.07 -11.38
C MET A 16 -7.22 13.78 -12.29
N GLU A 17 -7.04 12.97 -13.34
CA GLU A 17 -8.09 12.65 -14.31
C GLU A 17 -9.27 11.84 -13.72
N GLN A 18 -9.07 11.21 -12.56
CA GLN A 18 -10.09 10.41 -11.88
C GLN A 18 -10.65 11.12 -10.64
N SER A 19 -10.29 12.40 -10.45
CA SER A 19 -10.65 13.22 -9.30
C SER A 19 -11.59 14.35 -9.72
N ASP A 20 -12.39 14.80 -8.77
CA ASP A 20 -13.28 15.96 -8.89
C ASP A 20 -13.11 16.79 -7.60
N PRO A 21 -12.13 17.71 -7.57
CA PRO A 21 -11.87 18.55 -6.40
C PRO A 21 -13.06 19.43 -6.01
N ASP A 22 -13.88 19.87 -6.97
CA ASP A 22 -15.08 20.68 -6.73
C ASP A 22 -16.16 19.89 -5.98
N ALA A 23 -16.22 18.57 -6.20
CA ALA A 23 -17.06 17.64 -5.45
C ALA A 23 -16.38 17.04 -4.20
N CYS A 24 -15.19 17.52 -3.83
CA CYS A 24 -14.34 16.93 -2.78
C CYS A 24 -14.08 15.43 -2.98
N LEU A 25 -13.80 14.99 -4.21
CA LEU A 25 -13.48 13.61 -4.55
C LEU A 25 -12.04 13.53 -5.07
N TYR A 26 -11.15 12.94 -4.28
CA TYR A 26 -9.73 12.80 -4.62
C TYR A 26 -9.39 11.33 -4.78
N SER A 27 -9.00 10.92 -5.98
CA SER A 27 -8.63 9.55 -6.31
C SER A 27 -7.11 9.40 -6.26
N PHE A 28 -6.65 8.35 -5.59
CA PHE A 28 -5.23 8.02 -5.49
C PHE A 28 -5.00 6.57 -5.95
N ALA A 29 -3.90 6.36 -6.65
CA ALA A 29 -3.29 5.05 -6.81
C ALA A 29 -2.18 4.87 -5.77
N TYR A 30 -1.89 3.61 -5.44
CA TYR A 30 -0.68 3.24 -4.75
C TYR A 30 -0.15 1.95 -5.38
N THR A 31 1.14 1.98 -5.75
CA THR A 31 1.87 0.80 -6.20
C THR A 31 2.69 0.26 -5.03
N ILE A 32 2.50 -1.02 -4.72
CA ILE A 32 3.18 -1.70 -3.62
C ILE A 32 4.04 -2.80 -4.19
N GLU A 33 5.33 -2.74 -3.89
CA GLU A 33 6.30 -3.80 -4.12
C GLU A 33 6.53 -4.54 -2.80
N ILE A 34 6.39 -5.86 -2.84
CA ILE A 34 6.60 -6.76 -1.72
C ILE A 34 7.73 -7.71 -2.09
N ALA A 35 8.87 -7.59 -1.42
CA ALA A 35 10.07 -8.35 -1.70
C ALA A 35 10.43 -9.29 -0.54
N ASN A 36 10.65 -10.57 -0.83
CA ASN A 36 11.17 -11.52 0.14
C ASN A 36 12.69 -11.44 0.19
N SER A 37 13.20 -10.76 1.22
CA SER A 37 14.63 -10.65 1.56
C SER A 37 15.10 -11.69 2.59
N GLY A 38 14.23 -12.62 2.98
CA GLY A 38 14.52 -13.74 3.86
C GLY A 38 15.16 -14.92 3.15
N ASP A 39 15.31 -16.01 3.89
CA ASP A 39 15.90 -17.28 3.47
C ASP A 39 14.87 -18.41 3.28
N ALA A 40 13.60 -18.17 3.63
CA ALA A 40 12.49 -19.10 3.47
C ALA A 40 11.37 -18.52 2.60
N SER A 41 10.58 -19.39 1.97
CA SER A 41 9.39 -18.99 1.21
C SER A 41 8.28 -18.48 2.14
N ALA A 42 7.52 -17.49 1.70
CA ALA A 42 6.38 -16.97 2.45
C ALA A 42 5.21 -16.59 1.54
N GLN A 43 3.99 -16.92 1.96
CA GLN A 43 2.77 -16.64 1.22
C GLN A 43 1.99 -15.50 1.86
N LEU A 44 1.59 -14.51 1.06
CA LEU A 44 0.67 -13.45 1.49
C LEU A 44 -0.75 -14.02 1.57
N ILE A 45 -1.37 -13.94 2.74
CA ILE A 45 -2.71 -14.47 3.00
C ILE A 45 -3.76 -13.37 3.00
N SER A 46 -3.52 -12.27 3.69
CA SER A 46 -4.51 -11.19 3.83
C SER A 46 -3.85 -9.84 4.05
N ARG A 47 -4.66 -8.79 3.95
CA ARG A 47 -4.26 -7.40 4.16
C ARG A 47 -5.23 -6.71 5.12
N HIS A 48 -4.72 -5.77 5.89
CA HIS A 48 -5.49 -4.82 6.67
C HIS A 48 -4.97 -3.41 6.40
N TRP A 49 -5.85 -2.51 5.98
CA TRP A 49 -5.56 -1.10 5.79
C TRP A 49 -6.33 -0.25 6.79
N ILE A 50 -5.68 0.80 7.25
CA ILE A 50 -6.25 1.92 7.99
C ILE A 50 -6.00 3.16 7.14
N ILE A 51 -7.07 3.73 6.62
CA ILE A 51 -7.06 4.94 5.79
C ILE A 51 -7.59 6.08 6.66
N THR A 52 -6.87 7.20 6.71
CA THR A 52 -7.27 8.37 7.50
C THR A 52 -7.23 9.61 6.62
N ASP A 53 -8.37 10.28 6.47
CA ASP A 53 -8.46 11.54 5.73
C ASP A 53 -7.96 12.73 6.57
N ALA A 54 -7.78 13.90 5.96
CA ALA A 54 -7.27 15.09 6.67
C ALA A 54 -8.21 15.63 7.76
N LEU A 55 -9.48 15.23 7.76
CA LEU A 55 -10.47 15.59 8.79
C LEU A 55 -10.49 14.59 9.96
N GLY A 56 -9.67 13.53 9.88
CA GLY A 56 -9.57 12.51 10.91
C GLY A 56 -10.61 11.39 10.78
N HIS A 57 -11.38 11.31 9.69
CA HIS A 57 -12.21 10.14 9.44
C HIS A 57 -11.31 8.93 9.13
N VAL A 58 -11.63 7.81 9.77
CA VAL A 58 -10.89 6.56 9.63
C VAL A 58 -11.77 5.52 8.93
N GLU A 59 -11.23 4.91 7.88
CA GLU A 59 -11.79 3.74 7.23
C GLU A 59 -10.85 2.54 7.42
N GLU A 60 -11.41 1.38 7.75
CA GLU A 60 -10.67 0.13 7.83
C GLU A 60 -11.09 -0.81 6.70
N VAL A 61 -10.10 -1.34 5.98
CA VAL A 61 -10.32 -2.32 4.91
C VAL A 61 -9.56 -3.60 5.24
N LYS A 62 -10.29 -4.71 5.35
CA LYS A 62 -9.70 -6.05 5.56
C LYS A 62 -10.11 -6.96 4.42
N GLY A 63 -9.20 -7.81 3.96
CA GLY A 63 -9.52 -8.73 2.87
C GLY A 63 -8.44 -9.77 2.63
N LEU A 64 -8.85 -10.87 2.00
CA LEU A 64 -7.93 -11.91 1.55
C LEU A 64 -7.10 -11.42 0.37
N GLY A 65 -5.83 -11.81 0.37
CA GLY A 65 -4.87 -11.50 -0.68
C GLY A 65 -4.67 -10.02 -0.95
N VAL A 66 -4.11 -9.75 -2.12
CA VAL A 66 -3.96 -8.43 -2.76
C VAL A 66 -4.42 -8.57 -4.21
N VAL A 67 -5.27 -7.67 -4.69
CA VAL A 67 -5.80 -7.70 -6.08
C VAL A 67 -6.34 -9.07 -6.53
N GLY A 68 -6.93 -9.84 -5.59
CA GLY A 68 -7.46 -11.19 -5.85
C GLY A 68 -6.42 -12.32 -5.84
N GLN A 69 -5.17 -12.03 -5.49
CA GLN A 69 -4.05 -12.97 -5.47
C GLN A 69 -3.48 -13.16 -4.06
N GLN A 70 -2.95 -14.35 -3.78
CA GLN A 70 -2.21 -14.70 -2.56
C GLN A 70 -0.81 -15.19 -2.94
N PRO A 71 0.10 -14.27 -3.34
CA PRO A 71 1.39 -14.63 -3.90
C PRO A 71 2.24 -15.41 -2.89
N LEU A 72 2.85 -16.50 -3.35
CA LEU A 72 3.92 -17.21 -2.67
C LEU A 72 5.26 -16.66 -3.18
N LEU A 73 6.05 -16.06 -2.30
CA LEU A 73 7.34 -15.44 -2.62
C LEU A 73 8.48 -16.33 -2.14
N GLN A 74 9.29 -16.82 -3.07
CA GLN A 74 10.56 -17.47 -2.75
C GLN A 74 11.61 -16.43 -2.30
N PRO A 75 12.68 -16.85 -1.60
CA PRO A 75 13.81 -15.98 -1.30
C PRO A 75 14.31 -15.21 -2.53
N GLY A 76 14.42 -13.90 -2.42
CA GLY A 76 14.84 -12.99 -3.50
C GLY A 76 13.76 -12.60 -4.51
N GLN A 77 12.54 -13.16 -4.42
CA GLN A 77 11.44 -12.78 -5.30
C GLN A 77 10.70 -11.54 -4.80
N ALA A 78 10.14 -10.80 -5.75
CA ALA A 78 9.26 -9.67 -5.49
C ALA A 78 7.93 -9.82 -6.23
N PHE A 79 6.89 -9.24 -5.66
CA PHE A 79 5.57 -9.11 -6.25
C PHE A 79 5.14 -7.65 -6.18
N GLU A 80 4.74 -7.09 -7.32
CA GLU A 80 4.25 -5.73 -7.43
C GLU A 80 2.78 -5.72 -7.82
N TYR A 81 2.01 -4.83 -7.21
CA TYR A 81 0.65 -4.54 -7.64
C TYR A 81 0.30 -3.07 -7.43
N THR A 82 -0.63 -2.58 -8.25
CA THR A 82 -1.23 -1.25 -8.10
C THR A 82 -2.70 -1.40 -7.71
N SER A 83 -3.14 -0.58 -6.77
CA SER A 83 -4.54 -0.47 -6.35
C SER A 83 -4.86 1.00 -6.09
N GLY A 84 -6.11 1.32 -5.78
CA GLY A 84 -6.53 2.70 -5.52
C GLY A 84 -7.40 2.86 -4.29
N CYS A 85 -7.52 4.11 -3.85
CA CYS A 85 -8.51 4.55 -2.87
C CYS A 85 -9.04 5.94 -3.24
N ARG A 86 -10.14 6.35 -2.62
CA ARG A 86 -10.70 7.70 -2.77
C ARG A 86 -10.81 8.34 -1.40
N LEU A 87 -10.45 9.62 -1.32
CA LEU A 87 -10.61 10.44 -0.13
C LEU A 87 -11.59 11.59 -0.39
N ARG A 88 -12.18 12.09 0.69
CA ARG A 88 -12.99 13.32 0.69
C ARG A 88 -12.18 14.60 0.91
N THR A 89 -10.87 14.46 1.00
CA THR A 89 -9.92 15.55 1.30
C THR A 89 -8.72 15.41 0.39
N ALA A 90 -8.04 16.53 0.12
CA ALA A 90 -6.88 16.58 -0.77
C ALA A 90 -5.64 15.84 -0.20
N THR A 91 -5.64 15.58 1.11
CA THR A 91 -4.55 14.86 1.77
C THR A 91 -5.08 13.80 2.72
N GLY A 92 -4.28 12.78 2.97
CA GLY A 92 -4.60 11.74 3.94
C GLY A 92 -3.41 10.84 4.18
N THR A 93 -3.64 9.79 4.95
CA THR A 93 -2.61 8.78 5.23
C THR A 93 -3.18 7.40 5.12
N MET A 94 -2.33 6.46 4.72
CA MET A 94 -2.62 5.04 4.77
C MET A 94 -1.52 4.35 5.57
N ARG A 95 -1.91 3.36 6.36
CA ARG A 95 -1.00 2.40 7.01
C ARG A 95 -1.70 1.06 7.10
N GLY A 96 -0.96 -0.02 7.34
CA GLY A 96 -1.59 -1.32 7.40
C GLY A 96 -0.65 -2.43 7.80
N SER A 97 -1.09 -3.64 7.49
CA SER A 97 -0.28 -4.84 7.60
C SER A 97 -0.68 -5.88 6.57
N PHE A 98 0.28 -6.72 6.21
CA PHE A 98 0.03 -7.97 5.52
C PHE A 98 0.20 -9.13 6.50
N HIS A 99 -0.70 -10.10 6.41
CA HIS A 99 -0.54 -11.37 7.10
C HIS A 99 0.09 -12.37 6.15
N PHE A 100 1.23 -12.92 6.54
CA PHE A 100 1.96 -13.95 5.81
C PHE A 100 1.96 -15.27 6.57
N VAL A 101 2.21 -16.36 5.83
CA VAL A 101 2.46 -17.69 6.37
C VAL A 101 3.72 -18.25 5.72
N THR A 102 4.65 -18.80 6.52
CA THR A 102 5.84 -19.49 6.00
C THR A 102 5.48 -20.84 5.38
N GLU A 103 6.41 -21.47 4.66
CA GLU A 103 6.21 -22.81 4.09
C GLU A 103 5.88 -23.87 5.17
N GLU A 104 6.38 -23.71 6.39
CA GLU A 104 6.09 -24.56 7.55
C GLU A 104 4.73 -24.28 8.20
N GLY A 105 3.95 -23.33 7.66
CA GLY A 105 2.64 -22.96 8.19
C GLY A 105 2.69 -21.97 9.36
N THR A 106 3.83 -21.32 9.62
CA THR A 106 3.94 -20.34 10.71
C THR A 106 3.42 -18.97 10.26
N PRO A 107 2.39 -18.39 10.91
CA PRO A 107 1.90 -17.08 10.56
C PRO A 107 2.80 -15.96 11.11
N PHE A 108 2.91 -14.86 10.37
CA PHE A 108 3.55 -13.63 10.83
C PHE A 108 2.95 -12.40 10.16
N GLU A 109 3.13 -11.25 10.80
CA GLU A 109 2.62 -9.97 10.30
C GLU A 109 3.78 -9.10 9.77
N VAL A 110 3.54 -8.46 8.64
CA VAL A 110 4.47 -7.50 8.00
C VAL A 110 3.79 -6.13 8.01
N PRO A 111 4.26 -5.16 8.82
CA PRO A 111 3.67 -3.84 8.84
C PRO A 111 3.94 -3.09 7.52
N VAL A 112 2.95 -2.34 7.07
CA VAL A 112 3.13 -1.28 6.07
C VAL A 112 3.13 0.04 6.80
N GLU A 113 4.31 0.66 6.83
CA GLU A 113 4.50 1.97 7.46
C GLU A 113 3.57 3.01 6.87
N ARG A 114 3.28 4.03 7.69
CA ARG A 114 2.40 5.12 7.25
C ARG A 114 3.02 5.83 6.05
N PHE A 115 2.23 5.96 4.99
CA PHE A 115 2.52 6.81 3.84
C PHE A 115 1.42 7.85 3.64
N TYR A 116 1.77 8.91 2.91
CA TYR A 116 0.92 10.08 2.70
C TYR A 116 0.30 10.01 1.31
N LEU A 117 -0.96 10.43 1.23
CA LEU A 117 -1.66 10.70 -0.01
C LEU A 117 -1.76 12.23 -0.10
N ASP A 118 -1.24 12.81 -1.17
CA ASP A 118 -1.21 14.26 -1.33
C ASP A 118 -1.53 14.64 -2.78
N ALA A 119 -2.57 15.44 -2.97
CA ALA A 119 -2.97 15.96 -4.26
C ALA A 119 -2.24 17.26 -4.67
N SER A 120 -1.49 17.88 -3.75
CA SER A 120 -0.78 19.15 -3.97
C SER A 120 0.52 19.01 -4.77
N ASP A 121 1.08 17.80 -4.85
CA ASP A 121 2.36 17.52 -5.55
C ASP A 121 2.26 17.46 -7.09
N SER A 122 1.11 17.80 -7.68
CA SER A 122 0.87 17.66 -9.13
C SER A 122 1.16 18.90 -9.98
N ASP A 123 1.71 19.98 -9.42
CA ASP A 123 1.93 21.26 -10.14
C ASP A 123 3.40 21.69 -10.32
N THR A 124 4.33 20.75 -10.54
CA THR A 124 5.66 21.14 -11.05
C THR A 124 6.09 20.31 -12.25
N PRO A 125 5.88 20.79 -13.50
CA PRO A 125 6.74 20.36 -14.58
C PRO A 125 8.16 20.82 -14.26
N HIS A 126 9.07 19.87 -14.04
CA HIS A 126 10.50 20.16 -14.05
C HIS A 126 10.92 20.61 -15.47
N VAL A 127 10.70 21.88 -15.80
CA VAL A 127 11.36 22.52 -16.93
C VAL A 127 12.74 22.95 -16.45
N LEU A 128 13.76 22.17 -16.81
CA LEU A 128 15.16 22.58 -16.70
C LEU A 128 15.37 23.77 -17.66
N HIS A 129 15.79 24.92 -17.11
CA HIS A 129 16.39 26.02 -17.86
C HIS A 129 17.83 26.19 -17.38
#